data_AF-A0A953C5I8-F1
#
_entry.id   AF-A0A953C5I8-F1
#
_cell.length_a   1.000
_cell.length_b   1.000
_cell.length_c   1.000
_cell.angle_alpha   90.00
_cell.angle_beta   90.00
_cell.angle_gamma   90.00
#
_symmetry.space_group_name_H-M   'P 1'
#
loop_
_entity.id
_entity.type
_entity.pdbx_description
1 polymer ?
#
loop_
_entity_poly.entity_id
_entity_poly.type
_entity_poly.pdbx_seq_one_letter_code
_entity_poly.pdbx_strand_id
1 'polypeptide(L)' 'MTRCSGQLRLAPNASVVIGLDLSAVIYLAAALGYDTRAVAELLPAAEAGLVAALNARLAPSD' A
#
# COMPACT_ATOMS: atom_id res chain seq x y z
N MET A 1 -0.87 1.61 8.39
CA MET A 1 -0.96 2.01 6.96
C MET A 1 -1.15 3.50 6.73
N THR A 2 -1.70 4.30 7.66
CA THR A 2 -1.94 5.74 7.43
C THR A 2 -0.70 6.53 7.00
N ARG A 3 0.50 6.15 7.48
CA ARG A 3 1.78 6.76 7.09
C ARG A 3 2.20 6.47 5.63
N CYS A 4 1.64 5.44 5.00
CA CYS A 4 1.95 5.02 3.63
C CYS A 4 0.88 5.44 2.61
N SER A 5 -0.16 6.18 3.02
CA SER A 5 -1.28 6.53 2.12
C SER A 5 -0.85 7.33 0.90
N GLY A 6 0.16 8.21 1.04
CA GLY A 6 0.74 8.96 -0.07
C GLY A 6 1.52 8.12 -1.08
N GLN A 7 1.74 6.83 -0.79
CA GLN A 7 2.46 5.90 -1.66
C GLN A 7 1.53 5.01 -2.47
N LEU A 8 0.22 5.26 -2.43
CA LEU A 8 -0.76 4.53 -3.24
C LEU A 8 -0.47 4.72 -4.73
N ARG A 9 -0.45 3.60 -5.44
CA ARG A 9 -0.41 3.57 -6.91
C ARG A 9 -1.82 3.33 -7.41
N LEU A 10 -2.27 4.20 -8.30
CA LEU A 10 -3.62 4.22 -8.84
C LEU A 10 -3.59 3.99 -10.35
N ALA A 11 -4.66 3.42 -10.90
CA ALA A 11 -4.89 3.41 -12.35
C ALA A 11 -5.10 4.85 -12.88
N PRO A 12 -5.00 5.10 -14.21
CA PRO A 12 -5.04 6.45 -14.78
C PRO A 12 -6.28 7.30 -14.41
N ASN A 13 -7.40 6.66 -14.10
CA ASN A 13 -8.65 7.30 -13.71
C ASN A 13 -8.88 7.33 -12.19
N ALA A 14 -7.89 6.93 -11.39
CA ALA A 14 -7.96 6.82 -9.93
C ALA A 14 -9.09 5.93 -9.38
N SER A 15 -9.77 5.14 -10.23
CA SER A 15 -10.90 4.31 -9.80
C SER A 15 -10.49 2.96 -9.22
N VAL A 16 -9.22 2.57 -9.42
CA VAL A 16 -8.66 1.30 -8.96
C VAL A 16 -7.31 1.55 -8.34
N VAL A 17 -7.11 0.99 -7.15
CA VAL A 17 -5.81 0.90 -6.49
C VAL A 17 -5.08 -0.30 -7.08
N ILE A 18 -3.87 -0.08 -7.58
CA ILE A 18 -3.04 -1.13 -8.18
C ILE A 18 -1.87 -1.56 -7.29
N GLY A 19 -1.63 -0.83 -6.18
CA GLY A 19 -0.60 -1.20 -5.20
C GLY A 19 -0.09 -0.01 -4.38
N LEU A 20 1.10 -0.20 -3.81
CA LEU A 20 1.93 0.78 -3.13
C LEU A 20 3.27 0.93 -3.87
N ASP A 21 3.92 2.07 -3.71
CA ASP A 21 5.37 2.16 -3.95
C ASP A 21 6.09 1.47 -2.79
N LEU A 22 6.45 0.20 -2.99
CA LEU A 22 7.08 -0.63 -1.96
C LEU A 22 8.47 -0.10 -1.55
N SER A 23 9.21 0.52 -2.48
CA SER A 23 10.50 1.13 -2.17
C SER A 23 10.33 2.32 -1.24
N ALA A 24 9.36 3.20 -1.53
CA ALA A 24 9.04 4.33 -0.66
C ALA A 24 8.57 3.88 0.73
N VAL A 25 7.79 2.79 0.82
CA VAL A 25 7.37 2.22 2.11
C VAL A 25 8.55 1.65 2.90
N ILE A 26 9.50 0.97 2.25
CA ILE A 26 10.72 0.46 2.91
C ILE A 26 11.61 1.63 3.39
N TYR A 27 11.77 2.69 2.58
CA TYR A 27 12.50 3.89 2.99
C TYR A 27 11.85 4.58 4.19
N LEU A 28 10.51 4.70 4.18
CA LEU A 28 9.76 5.24 5.31
C LEU A 28 9.92 4.37 6.56
N ALA A 29 9.90 3.05 6.41
CA ALA A 29 10.13 2.13 7.51
C ALA A 29 11.52 2.31 8.14
N ALA A 30 12.55 2.45 7.29
CA ALA A 30 13.92 2.75 7.74
C ALA A 30 13.99 4.08 8.51
N ALA A 31 13.36 5.14 7.98
CA ALA A 31 13.33 6.46 8.63
C ALA A 31 12.61 6.46 9.98
N LEU A 32 11.66 5.53 10.17
CA LEU A 32 10.93 5.34 11.42
C LEU A 32 11.63 4.37 12.39
N GLY A 33 12.78 3.82 12.01
CA GLY A 33 13.56 2.89 12.86
C GLY A 33 13.01 1.46 12.90
N TYR A 34 12.17 1.06 11.93
CA TYR A 34 11.70 -0.31 11.81
C TYR A 34 12.74 -1.20 11.11
N ASP A 35 12.70 -2.51 11.42
CA ASP A 35 13.50 -3.51 10.70
C ASP A 35 13.01 -3.61 9.25
N THR A 36 13.85 -3.16 8.31
CA THR A 36 13.54 -3.14 6.88
C THR A 36 13.44 -4.52 6.26
N ARG A 37 14.11 -5.55 6.81
CA ARG A 37 14.01 -6.93 6.34
C ARG A 37 12.67 -7.53 6.73
N ALA A 38 12.26 -7.34 7.99
CA ALA A 38 10.94 -7.77 8.46
C ALA A 38 9.82 -7.05 7.70
N VAL A 39 9.98 -5.75 7.43
CA VAL A 39 9.03 -5.00 6.61
C VAL A 39 9.00 -5.52 5.18
N ALA A 40 10.14 -5.71 4.52
CA ALA A 40 10.19 -6.22 3.15
C ALA A 40 9.52 -7.60 3.00
N GLU A 41 9.65 -8.47 4.00
CA GLU A 41 9.02 -9.80 4.01
C GLU A 41 7.49 -9.71 4.12
N LEU A 42 6.98 -8.85 5.00
CA LEU A 42 5.54 -8.76 5.30
C LEU A 42 4.77 -7.83 4.36
N LEU A 43 5.47 -6.87 3.76
CA LEU A 43 4.87 -5.79 2.97
C LEU A 43 4.05 -6.29 1.77
N PRO A 44 4.44 -7.33 1.00
CA PRO A 44 3.61 -7.85 -0.09
C PRO A 44 2.22 -8.31 0.35
N ALA A 45 2.13 -9.02 1.49
CA ALA A 45 0.85 -9.45 2.03
C ALA A 45 0.01 -8.26 2.51
N ALA A 46 0.65 -7.26 3.11
CA ALA A 46 0.00 -6.04 3.56
C ALA A 46 -0.52 -5.19 2.38
N GLU A 47 0.23 -5.10 1.28
CA GLU A 47 -0.21 -4.47 0.03
C GLU A 47 -1.43 -5.20 -0.54
N ALA A 48 -1.38 -6.52 -0.66
CA ALA A 48 -2.49 -7.31 -1.18
C ALA A 48 -3.79 -7.08 -0.41
N GLY A 49 -3.72 -7.11 0.93
CA GLY A 49 -4.88 -6.82 1.78
C GLY A 49 -5.39 -5.37 1.63
N LEU A 50 -4.48 -4.40 1.54
CA LEU A 50 -4.83 -2.99 1.33
C LEU A 50 -5.51 -2.77 -0.02
N VAL A 51 -4.95 -3.32 -1.10
CA VAL A 51 -5.50 -3.23 -2.46
C VAL A 51 -6.89 -3.84 -2.51
N ALA A 52 -7.07 -5.05 -1.96
CA ALA A 52 -8.36 -5.73 -1.92
C ALA A 52 -9.41 -4.89 -1.16
N ALA A 53 -9.06 -4.39 0.03
CA ALA A 53 -9.98 -3.62 0.86
C ALA A 53 -10.37 -2.28 0.24
N LEU A 54 -9.41 -1.56 -0.36
CA LEU A 54 -9.70 -0.27 -1.00
C LEU A 54 -10.53 -0.45 -2.27
N ASN A 55 -10.20 -1.43 -3.11
CA ASN A 55 -10.97 -1.69 -4.32
C ASN A 55 -12.39 -2.17 -4.02
N ALA A 56 -12.58 -3.00 -2.99
CA ALA A 56 -13.93 -3.39 -2.55
C ALA A 56 -14.78 -2.19 -2.11
N ARG A 57 -14.15 -1.13 -1.57
CA ARG A 57 -14.83 0.09 -1.14
C ARG A 57 -15.08 1.08 -2.29
N LEU A 58 -14.25 1.03 -3.34
CA LEU A 58 -14.40 1.82 -4.56
C LEU A 58 -15.38 1.18 -5.55
N ALA A 59 -15.66 -0.12 -5.41
CA ALA A 59 -16.70 -0.78 -6.18
C ALA A 59 -18.05 -0.09 -5.91
N PRO A 60 -18.84 0.17 -6.97
CA PRO A 60 -20.18 0.74 -6.79
C PRO A 60 -21.00 -0.18 -5.89
N SER A 61 -21.72 0.43 -4.95
CA SER A 61 -22.78 -0.27 -4.23
C SER A 61 -23.92 -0.48 -5.21
N ASP A 62 -24.37 -1.72 -5.39
CA ASP A 62 -25.61 -2.03 -6.11
C ASP A 62 -26.82 -1.28 -5.52
#